data_AF-A0AAJ2TAV4-F1
#
_entry.id   AF-A0AAJ2TAV4-F1
#
_cell.length_a   1.000
_cell.length_b   1.000
_cell.length_c   1.000
_cell.angle_alpha   90.00
_cell.angle_beta   90.00
_cell.angle_gamma   90.00
#
_symmetry.space_group_name_H-M   'P 1'
#
loop_
_entity.id
_entity.type
_entity.pdbx_description
1 polymer ?
#
loop_
_entity_poly.entity_id
_entity_poly.type
_entity_poly.pdbx_seq_one_letter_code
_entity_poly.pdbx_strand_id
1 'polypeptide(L)'
;MEKTIAAVSTAFGKGGIAVIRISGEDAVGVADRMFRPASGKPVIEYESGRAVYGDIIKNGERIDDGICTIFRAPRSYTGEDTAEISCHGGILITSRVLEAAFECGAVQAGAGEFTRRAFTNGRLSLSQTEAVGLVIDAVTDEQLKIAASQRRGNLRKKCDELYESLKNVVTNVYAGIDFPDEDLTLMGDDEVKDRLETIHSELESLRGSYGAVRAASEGLRCVIAGKPNTGKSSLLNRLVGRDRAIVTDIAGTTRDTIEETVPVGKVLLRLCDTAGIRETEDKVEKIGVDRALDELSGAELVLAVFDASVDIDDDDRAILERLSGTDCVKIALINKTDAADADGIGECESCVMSSGAGFECAVRISAKSGDGIDTLSARIEELYSGGKIDYDTAAVLVNARQNASVTKASECIARALERLRGGSESDTIGFELEEALCELGELDGRRVSEEIVDGIFHHFCVGK
;
A
#
# COMPACT_ATOMS: atom_id res chain seq x y z
N MET A 1 -14.40 -11.26 -27.67
CA MET A 1 -13.68 -12.36 -27.02
C MET A 1 -12.37 -11.82 -26.54
N GLU A 2 -12.12 -11.90 -25.24
CA GLU A 2 -10.82 -11.54 -24.69
C GLU A 2 -9.75 -12.54 -25.18
N LYS A 3 -8.52 -12.08 -25.36
CA LYS A 3 -7.42 -12.94 -25.81
C LYS A 3 -6.97 -13.84 -24.65
N THR A 4 -6.52 -15.05 -24.97
CA THR A 4 -5.83 -15.91 -23.99
C THR A 4 -4.43 -15.37 -23.74
N ILE A 5 -4.13 -15.03 -22.48
CA ILE A 5 -2.87 -14.41 -22.07
C ILE A 5 -1.96 -15.39 -21.36
N ALA A 6 -0.64 -15.16 -21.42
CA ALA A 6 0.35 -15.90 -20.67
C ALA A 6 1.48 -14.99 -20.14
N ALA A 7 2.01 -15.32 -18.96
CA ALA A 7 3.21 -14.70 -18.40
C ALA A 7 3.87 -15.59 -17.34
N VAL A 8 5.10 -15.25 -16.97
CA VAL A 8 5.81 -15.86 -15.83
C VAL A 8 5.23 -15.27 -14.54
N SER A 9 4.73 -16.11 -13.64
CA SER A 9 4.13 -15.70 -12.35
C SER A 9 5.10 -15.77 -11.16
N THR A 10 6.30 -16.31 -11.36
CA THR A 10 7.38 -16.35 -10.36
C THR A 10 8.37 -15.20 -10.54
N ALA A 11 9.07 -14.81 -9.48
CA ALA A 11 10.09 -13.76 -9.52
C ALA A 11 11.17 -14.06 -10.59
N PHE A 12 11.65 -13.00 -11.24
CA PHE A 12 12.74 -13.11 -12.19
C PHE A 12 14.04 -13.50 -11.48
N GLY A 13 14.72 -14.54 -11.96
CA GLY A 13 15.98 -14.97 -11.39
C GLY A 13 16.18 -16.48 -11.50
N LYS A 14 17.18 -17.00 -10.79
CA LYS A 14 17.39 -18.44 -10.66
C LYS A 14 16.58 -18.95 -9.46
N GLY A 15 15.75 -19.96 -9.70
CA GLY A 15 14.97 -20.64 -8.68
C GLY A 15 14.90 -22.14 -8.92
N GLY A 16 14.38 -22.88 -7.94
CA GLY A 16 14.09 -24.32 -8.13
C GLY A 16 12.96 -24.56 -9.13
N ILE A 17 11.95 -23.67 -9.15
CA ILE A 17 10.74 -23.77 -9.97
C ILE A 17 10.42 -22.39 -10.54
N ALA A 18 9.94 -22.36 -11.77
CA ALA A 18 9.23 -21.22 -12.36
C ALA A 18 7.81 -21.64 -12.75
N VAL A 19 6.86 -20.71 -12.68
CA VAL A 19 5.45 -20.96 -13.07
C VAL A 19 5.08 -20.05 -14.22
N ILE A 20 4.58 -20.64 -15.30
CA ILE A 20 3.95 -19.92 -16.42
C ILE A 20 2.44 -20.07 -16.24
N ARG A 21 1.75 -18.95 -16.10
CA ARG A 21 0.29 -18.90 -16.00
C ARG A 21 -0.31 -18.50 -17.33
N ILE A 22 -1.39 -19.17 -17.71
CA ILE A 22 -2.16 -18.95 -18.93
C ILE A 22 -3.63 -18.76 -18.54
N SER A 23 -4.31 -17.70 -18.99
CA SER A 23 -5.73 -17.43 -18.68
C SER A 23 -6.50 -16.96 -19.90
N GLY A 24 -7.74 -17.43 -20.03
CA GLY A 24 -8.65 -17.08 -21.12
C GLY A 24 -9.44 -18.28 -21.61
N GLU A 25 -10.37 -18.05 -22.54
CA GLU A 25 -11.27 -19.10 -23.07
C GLU A 25 -10.53 -20.33 -23.64
N ASP A 26 -9.32 -20.17 -24.19
CA ASP A 26 -8.51 -21.26 -24.77
C ASP A 26 -7.31 -21.65 -23.88
N ALA A 27 -7.27 -21.24 -22.60
CA ALA A 27 -6.12 -21.53 -21.72
C ALA A 27 -5.82 -23.03 -21.60
N VAL A 28 -6.87 -23.86 -21.47
CA VAL A 28 -6.73 -25.33 -21.41
C VAL A 28 -6.27 -25.89 -22.75
N GLY A 29 -6.73 -25.33 -23.87
CA GLY A 29 -6.32 -25.76 -25.21
C GLY A 29 -4.87 -25.40 -25.52
N VAL A 30 -4.40 -24.22 -25.09
CA VAL A 30 -2.98 -23.84 -25.16
C VAL A 30 -2.13 -24.83 -24.37
N ALA A 31 -2.52 -25.14 -23.13
CA ALA A 31 -1.81 -26.11 -22.29
C ALA A 31 -1.77 -27.52 -22.92
N ASP A 32 -2.88 -27.97 -23.52
CA ASP A 32 -2.99 -29.27 -24.20
C ASP A 32 -2.03 -29.40 -25.40
N ARG A 33 -1.78 -28.29 -26.12
CA ARG A 33 -0.84 -28.28 -27.26
C ARG A 33 0.63 -28.29 -26.83
N MET A 34 0.96 -27.67 -25.70
CA MET A 34 2.35 -27.50 -25.24
C MET A 34 2.79 -28.50 -24.17
N PHE A 35 1.90 -29.33 -23.63
CA PHE A 35 2.21 -30.25 -22.54
C PHE A 35 1.76 -31.68 -22.85
N ARG A 36 2.66 -32.65 -22.64
CA ARG A 36 2.39 -34.08 -22.83
C ARG A 36 2.45 -34.82 -21.49
N PRO A 37 1.29 -35.15 -20.90
CA PRO A 37 1.25 -35.92 -19.66
C PRO A 37 1.95 -37.28 -19.79
N ALA A 38 2.69 -37.67 -18.76
CA ALA A 38 3.37 -38.97 -18.72
C ALA A 38 2.40 -40.17 -18.79
N SER A 39 1.11 -39.95 -18.51
CA SER A 39 0.05 -40.96 -18.64
C SER A 39 -0.38 -41.24 -20.09
N GLY A 40 -0.01 -40.37 -21.03
CA GLY A 40 -0.49 -40.38 -22.42
C GLY A 40 -1.89 -39.79 -22.64
N LYS A 41 -2.62 -39.42 -21.57
CA LYS A 41 -3.91 -38.72 -21.69
C LYS A 41 -3.70 -37.24 -22.05
N PRO A 42 -4.56 -36.64 -22.88
CA PRO A 42 -4.50 -35.20 -23.16
C PRO A 42 -4.83 -34.38 -21.90
N VAL A 43 -4.28 -33.18 -21.79
CA VAL A 43 -4.46 -32.26 -20.65
C VAL A 43 -5.93 -31.92 -20.46
N ILE A 44 -6.67 -31.71 -21.55
CA ILE A 44 -8.08 -31.31 -21.51
C ILE A 44 -8.99 -32.35 -20.84
N GLU A 45 -8.59 -33.62 -20.78
CA GLU A 45 -9.36 -34.69 -20.14
C GLU A 45 -9.18 -34.76 -18.62
N TYR A 46 -8.22 -34.02 -18.05
CA TYR A 46 -8.00 -34.02 -16.62
C TYR A 46 -9.05 -33.18 -15.88
N GLU A 47 -9.30 -33.56 -14.62
CA GLU A 47 -10.15 -32.79 -13.71
C GLU A 47 -9.46 -31.49 -13.28
N SER A 48 -10.26 -30.44 -13.09
CA SER A 48 -9.80 -29.14 -12.59
C SER A 48 -9.12 -29.30 -11.22
N GLY A 49 -7.97 -28.64 -11.04
CA GLY A 49 -7.19 -28.65 -9.80
C GLY A 49 -6.25 -29.86 -9.64
N ARG A 50 -6.18 -30.76 -10.62
CA ARG A 50 -5.27 -31.91 -10.58
C ARG A 50 -3.89 -31.54 -11.12
N ALA A 51 -2.85 -31.78 -10.32
CA ALA A 51 -1.46 -31.71 -10.76
C ALA A 51 -1.08 -32.92 -11.63
N VAL A 52 -0.54 -32.66 -12.81
CA VAL A 52 -0.19 -33.67 -13.81
C VAL A 52 1.28 -33.53 -14.20
N TYR A 53 2.07 -34.58 -14.00
CA TYR A 53 3.48 -34.61 -14.43
C TYR A 53 3.61 -35.02 -15.91
N GLY A 54 4.55 -34.42 -16.63
CA GLY A 54 4.75 -34.67 -18.06
C GLY A 54 5.85 -33.80 -18.67
N ASP A 55 5.98 -33.92 -19.99
CA ASP A 55 6.95 -33.19 -20.79
C ASP A 55 6.36 -31.88 -21.32
N ILE A 56 7.15 -30.81 -21.28
CA ILE A 56 6.84 -29.52 -21.90
C ILE A 56 7.45 -29.51 -23.30
N ILE A 57 6.63 -29.21 -24.30
CA ILE A 57 6.94 -29.36 -25.71
C ILE A 57 6.95 -28.01 -26.40
N LYS A 58 7.97 -27.77 -27.22
CA LYS A 58 8.06 -26.65 -28.16
C LYS A 58 8.48 -27.17 -29.53
N ASN A 59 7.74 -26.82 -30.58
CA ASN A 59 8.00 -27.29 -31.95
C ASN A 59 8.17 -28.82 -32.08
N GLY A 60 7.44 -29.59 -31.27
CA GLY A 60 7.49 -31.06 -31.26
C GLY A 60 8.64 -31.67 -30.47
N GLU A 61 9.57 -30.86 -29.97
CA GLU A 61 10.70 -31.28 -29.13
C GLU A 61 10.41 -31.04 -27.65
N ARG A 62 10.89 -31.95 -26.79
CA ARG A 62 10.87 -31.76 -25.35
C ARG A 62 11.90 -30.69 -24.98
N ILE A 63 11.44 -29.62 -24.31
CA ILE A 63 12.30 -28.56 -23.80
C ILE A 63 12.54 -28.66 -22.30
N ASP A 64 11.57 -29.20 -21.55
CA ASP A 64 11.66 -29.45 -20.11
C ASP A 64 10.65 -30.54 -19.70
N ASP A 65 10.67 -30.96 -18.45
CA ASP A 65 9.57 -31.64 -17.77
C ASP A 65 9.04 -30.80 -16.61
N GLY A 66 7.81 -31.07 -16.19
CA GLY A 66 7.16 -30.25 -15.19
C GLY A 66 5.80 -30.75 -14.77
N ILE A 67 5.05 -29.84 -14.14
CA ILE A 67 3.69 -30.09 -13.68
C ILE A 67 2.75 -29.13 -14.39
N CYS A 68 1.70 -29.66 -15.00
CA CYS A 68 0.57 -28.89 -15.50
C CYS A 68 -0.60 -29.01 -14.53
N THR A 69 -1.21 -27.89 -14.17
CA THR A 69 -2.48 -27.84 -13.43
C THR A 69 -3.46 -26.98 -14.19
N ILE A 70 -4.67 -27.48 -14.44
CA ILE A 70 -5.73 -26.70 -15.08
C ILE A 70 -6.81 -26.33 -14.07
N PHE A 71 -7.39 -25.14 -14.22
CA PHE A 71 -8.50 -24.62 -13.44
C PHE A 71 -9.60 -24.21 -14.42
N ARG A 72 -10.78 -24.82 -14.30
CA ARG A 72 -11.92 -24.47 -15.15
C ARG A 72 -12.73 -23.34 -14.53
N ALA A 73 -13.23 -22.43 -15.36
CA ALA A 73 -14.15 -21.38 -14.96
C ALA A 73 -15.37 -21.96 -14.22
N PRO A 74 -15.93 -21.27 -13.22
CA PRO A 74 -15.44 -20.00 -12.64
C PRO A 74 -14.40 -20.21 -11.51
N ARG A 75 -13.89 -21.43 -11.32
CA ARG A 75 -13.08 -21.83 -10.15
C ARG A 75 -11.58 -21.63 -10.37
N SER A 76 -11.20 -20.43 -10.78
CA SER A 76 -9.81 -20.01 -10.99
C SER A 76 -9.54 -18.65 -10.33
N TYR A 77 -8.30 -18.16 -10.44
CA TYR A 77 -7.92 -16.84 -9.95
C TYR A 77 -8.65 -15.72 -10.73
N THR A 78 -8.58 -15.77 -12.05
CA THR A 78 -9.20 -14.77 -12.94
C THR A 78 -10.71 -14.95 -13.09
N GLY A 79 -11.26 -16.12 -12.74
CA GLY A 79 -12.65 -16.48 -13.03
C GLY A 79 -12.83 -17.14 -14.41
N GLU A 80 -11.77 -17.17 -15.24
CA GLU A 80 -11.75 -17.81 -16.56
C GLU A 80 -11.15 -19.23 -16.48
N ASP A 81 -11.11 -19.94 -17.60
CA ASP A 81 -10.24 -21.11 -17.72
C ASP A 81 -8.78 -20.65 -17.56
N THR A 82 -8.01 -21.40 -16.77
CA THR A 82 -6.60 -21.10 -16.45
C THR A 82 -5.77 -22.37 -16.47
N ALA A 83 -4.54 -22.28 -16.96
CA ALA A 83 -3.55 -23.34 -16.82
C ALA A 83 -2.27 -22.78 -16.19
N GLU A 84 -1.64 -23.57 -15.32
CA GLU A 84 -0.35 -23.26 -14.71
C GLU A 84 0.64 -24.37 -15.05
N ILE A 85 1.76 -23.99 -15.68
CA ILE A 85 2.87 -24.87 -16.05
C ILE A 85 4.04 -24.55 -15.11
N SER A 86 4.34 -25.47 -14.21
CA SER A 86 5.50 -25.42 -13.32
C SER A 86 6.68 -26.14 -13.97
N CYS A 87 7.74 -25.43 -14.29
CA CYS A 87 8.97 -25.92 -14.92
C CYS A 87 10.20 -25.64 -14.05
N HIS A 88 11.39 -26.06 -14.47
CA HIS A 88 12.62 -25.69 -13.77
C HIS A 88 12.85 -24.17 -13.80
N GLY A 89 13.31 -23.59 -12.69
CA GLY A 89 13.44 -22.13 -12.52
C GLY A 89 14.69 -21.50 -13.14
N GLY A 90 15.16 -22.00 -14.28
CA GLY A 90 16.29 -21.42 -15.00
C GLY A 90 15.83 -20.34 -15.98
N ILE A 91 16.49 -19.17 -15.99
CA ILE A 91 16.12 -18.01 -16.83
C ILE A 91 15.84 -18.41 -18.29
N LEU A 92 16.74 -19.16 -18.93
CA LEU A 92 16.57 -19.60 -20.32
C LEU A 92 15.39 -20.55 -20.49
N ILE A 93 15.20 -21.51 -19.59
CA ILE A 93 14.14 -22.49 -19.75
C ILE A 93 12.77 -21.86 -19.53
N THR A 94 12.64 -20.98 -18.54
CA THR A 94 11.41 -20.22 -18.30
C THR A 94 11.01 -19.38 -19.52
N SER A 95 11.98 -18.71 -20.18
CA SER A 95 11.72 -17.99 -21.45
C SER A 95 11.20 -18.93 -22.54
N ARG A 96 11.82 -20.11 -22.70
CA ARG A 96 11.41 -21.08 -23.72
C ARG A 96 10.01 -21.66 -23.49
N VAL A 97 9.64 -21.91 -22.24
CA VAL A 97 8.29 -22.38 -21.90
C VAL A 97 7.25 -21.28 -22.17
N LEU A 98 7.55 -20.01 -21.84
CA LEU A 98 6.67 -18.90 -22.17
C LEU A 98 6.51 -18.73 -23.69
N GLU A 99 7.61 -18.80 -24.45
CA GLU A 99 7.55 -18.75 -25.93
C GLU A 99 6.72 -19.90 -26.51
N ALA A 100 6.79 -21.10 -25.93
CA ALA A 100 5.96 -22.22 -26.35
C ALA A 100 4.45 -21.96 -26.15
N ALA A 101 4.07 -21.25 -25.07
CA ALA A 101 2.70 -20.81 -24.88
C ALA A 101 2.24 -19.82 -25.96
N PHE A 102 3.12 -18.90 -26.38
CA PHE A 102 2.83 -17.96 -27.48
C PHE A 102 2.68 -18.65 -28.83
N GLU A 103 3.56 -19.60 -29.16
CA GLU A 103 3.45 -20.42 -30.36
C GLU A 103 2.16 -21.26 -30.37
N CYS A 104 1.66 -21.61 -29.18
CA CYS A 104 0.40 -22.32 -29.01
C CYS A 104 -0.84 -21.40 -28.98
N GLY A 105 -0.71 -20.09 -29.17
CA GLY A 105 -1.84 -19.16 -29.35
C GLY A 105 -2.13 -18.21 -28.18
N ALA A 106 -1.36 -18.28 -27.08
CA ALA A 106 -1.43 -17.25 -26.05
C ALA A 106 -0.73 -15.95 -26.50
N VAL A 107 -1.05 -14.83 -25.85
CA VAL A 107 -0.34 -13.56 -26.02
C VAL A 107 0.28 -13.10 -24.70
N GLN A 108 1.29 -12.24 -24.75
CA GLN A 108 1.92 -11.69 -23.54
C GLN A 108 0.89 -10.95 -22.69
N ALA A 109 0.79 -11.30 -21.41
CA ALA A 109 -0.01 -10.55 -20.44
C ALA A 109 0.64 -9.19 -20.12
N GLY A 110 -0.19 -8.17 -19.95
CA GLY A 110 0.22 -6.87 -19.40
C GLY A 110 0.48 -6.92 -17.89
N ALA A 111 0.98 -5.79 -17.35
CA ALA A 111 1.12 -5.59 -15.91
C ALA A 111 -0.25 -5.67 -15.20
N GLY A 112 -0.34 -6.48 -14.14
CA GLY A 112 -1.57 -6.65 -13.36
C GLY A 112 -2.76 -7.28 -14.10
N GLU A 113 -2.58 -7.77 -15.34
CA GLU A 113 -3.71 -8.16 -16.19
C GLU A 113 -4.51 -9.35 -15.62
N PHE A 114 -3.89 -10.31 -14.93
CA PHE A 114 -4.66 -11.44 -14.35
C PHE A 114 -5.52 -10.96 -13.18
N THR A 115 -5.00 -10.07 -12.33
CA THR A 115 -5.75 -9.48 -11.21
C THR A 115 -6.85 -8.57 -11.75
N ARG A 116 -6.60 -7.84 -12.84
CA ARG A 116 -7.63 -7.04 -13.53
C ARG A 116 -8.78 -7.91 -14.00
N ARG A 117 -8.51 -9.04 -14.65
CA ARG A 117 -9.56 -9.99 -15.05
C ARG A 117 -10.30 -10.57 -13.85
N ALA A 118 -9.60 -10.87 -12.76
CA ALA A 118 -10.23 -11.32 -11.51
C ALA A 118 -11.23 -10.27 -10.97
N PHE A 119 -10.87 -8.98 -11.02
CA PHE A 119 -11.78 -7.89 -10.67
C PHE A 119 -12.97 -7.79 -11.63
N THR A 120 -12.73 -7.74 -12.95
CA THR A 120 -13.79 -7.63 -13.97
C THR A 120 -14.78 -8.79 -13.92
N ASN A 121 -14.31 -10.00 -13.61
CA ASN A 121 -15.14 -11.20 -13.45
C ASN A 121 -15.79 -11.32 -12.06
N GLY A 122 -15.68 -10.30 -11.21
CA GLY A 122 -16.29 -10.25 -9.88
C GLY A 122 -15.69 -11.24 -8.87
N ARG A 123 -14.48 -11.78 -9.12
CA ARG A 123 -13.76 -12.67 -8.19
C ARG A 123 -13.15 -11.89 -7.03
N LEU A 124 -12.75 -10.65 -7.27
CA LEU A 124 -12.17 -9.73 -6.29
C LEU A 124 -12.90 -8.38 -6.37
N SER A 125 -13.10 -7.71 -5.24
CA SER A 125 -13.41 -6.27 -5.23
C SER A 125 -12.15 -5.43 -5.47
N LEU A 126 -12.32 -4.12 -5.64
CA LEU A 126 -11.18 -3.22 -5.84
C LEU A 126 -10.26 -3.18 -4.61
N SER A 127 -10.86 -3.12 -3.41
CA SER A 127 -10.14 -3.19 -2.13
C SER A 127 -9.37 -4.51 -1.94
N GLN A 128 -9.98 -5.64 -2.33
CA GLN A 128 -9.31 -6.95 -2.30
C GLN A 128 -8.18 -7.05 -3.32
N THR A 129 -8.30 -6.34 -4.43
CA THR A 129 -7.26 -6.26 -5.47
C THR A 129 -6.05 -5.48 -4.97
N GLU A 130 -6.27 -4.29 -4.40
CA GLU A 130 -5.21 -3.48 -3.77
C GLU A 130 -4.48 -4.28 -2.67
N ALA A 131 -5.20 -5.13 -1.93
CA ALA A 131 -4.63 -6.02 -0.93
C ALA A 131 -3.66 -7.08 -1.49
N VAL A 132 -3.82 -7.49 -2.75
CA VAL A 132 -2.90 -8.45 -3.38
C VAL A 132 -1.51 -7.81 -3.52
N GLY A 133 -1.44 -6.53 -3.90
CA GLY A 133 -0.19 -5.77 -3.96
C GLY A 133 0.47 -5.68 -2.58
N LEU A 134 -0.30 -5.27 -1.58
CA LEU A 134 0.18 -5.16 -0.20
C LEU A 134 0.79 -6.47 0.35
N VAL A 135 0.24 -7.64 0.01
CA VAL A 135 0.82 -8.93 0.44
C VAL A 135 2.18 -9.20 -0.21
N ILE A 136 2.38 -8.76 -1.45
CA ILE A 136 3.61 -9.01 -2.21
C ILE A 136 4.73 -8.12 -1.69
N ASP A 137 4.40 -6.87 -1.43
CA ASP A 137 5.36 -5.83 -1.03
C ASP A 137 5.56 -5.79 0.50
N ALA A 138 4.82 -6.62 1.25
CA ALA A 138 4.90 -6.65 2.70
C ALA A 138 6.31 -7.04 3.18
N VAL A 139 6.91 -6.15 3.95
CA VAL A 139 8.18 -6.33 4.66
C VAL A 139 7.99 -6.43 6.17
N THR A 140 6.75 -6.26 6.67
CA THR A 140 6.38 -6.41 8.09
C THR A 140 5.16 -7.31 8.28
N ASP A 141 5.09 -7.93 9.47
CA ASP A 141 3.89 -8.64 9.91
C ASP A 141 2.65 -7.75 9.99
N GLU A 142 2.84 -6.45 10.26
CA GLU A 142 1.73 -5.50 10.34
C GLU A 142 1.11 -5.24 8.96
N GLN A 143 1.92 -5.08 7.91
CA GLN A 143 1.43 -5.01 6.52
C GLN A 143 0.64 -6.27 6.13
N LEU A 144 1.12 -7.46 6.53
CA LEU A 144 0.41 -8.72 6.26
C LEU A 144 -0.95 -8.78 6.96
N LYS A 145 -1.08 -8.26 8.19
CA LYS A 145 -2.36 -8.16 8.90
C LYS A 145 -3.32 -7.19 8.23
N ILE A 146 -2.84 -6.01 7.83
CA ILE A 146 -3.62 -5.02 7.08
C ILE A 146 -4.15 -5.63 5.78
N ALA A 147 -3.26 -6.28 5.01
CA ALA A 147 -3.63 -6.92 3.76
C ALA A 147 -4.61 -8.10 3.97
N ALA A 148 -4.45 -8.87 5.05
CA ALA A 148 -5.38 -9.93 5.42
C ALA A 148 -6.78 -9.39 5.74
N SER A 149 -6.89 -8.27 6.45
CA SER A 149 -8.18 -7.61 6.73
C SER A 149 -8.91 -7.21 5.43
N GLN A 150 -8.17 -6.59 4.49
CA GLN A 150 -8.71 -6.22 3.18
C GLN A 150 -9.16 -7.45 2.38
N ARG A 151 -8.35 -8.52 2.35
CA ARG A 151 -8.69 -9.77 1.65
C ARG A 151 -9.94 -10.45 2.20
N ARG A 152 -10.18 -10.38 3.52
CA ARG A 152 -11.42 -10.87 4.16
C ARG A 152 -12.65 -10.06 3.75
N GLY A 153 -12.45 -8.88 3.15
CA GLY A 153 -13.51 -8.00 2.69
C GLY A 153 -14.15 -7.20 3.81
N ASN A 154 -13.43 -6.92 4.91
CA ASN A 154 -13.97 -6.13 6.03
C ASN A 154 -14.37 -4.72 5.57
N LEU A 155 -13.50 -4.05 4.79
CA LEU A 155 -13.80 -2.75 4.19
C LEU A 155 -15.00 -2.82 3.24
N ARG A 156 -15.06 -3.85 2.38
CA ARG A 156 -16.18 -4.08 1.47
C ARG A 156 -17.51 -4.22 2.19
N LYS A 157 -17.58 -5.08 3.20
CA LYS A 157 -18.80 -5.26 4.00
C LYS A 157 -19.26 -3.95 4.62
N LYS A 158 -18.33 -3.19 5.21
CA LYS A 158 -18.64 -1.89 5.81
C LYS A 158 -19.14 -0.88 4.78
N CYS A 159 -18.51 -0.83 3.60
CA CYS A 159 -18.95 0.00 2.49
C CYS A 159 -20.34 -0.40 1.98
N ASP A 160 -20.62 -1.70 1.88
CA ASP A 160 -21.92 -2.21 1.45
C ASP A 160 -23.04 -1.80 2.44
N GLU A 161 -22.78 -1.93 3.74
CA GLU A 161 -23.69 -1.49 4.81
C GLU A 161 -24.00 0.02 4.72
N LEU A 162 -22.95 0.83 4.62
CA LEU A 162 -23.07 2.29 4.49
C LEU A 162 -23.80 2.69 3.21
N TYR A 163 -23.47 2.05 2.09
CA TYR A 163 -24.08 2.33 0.79
C TYR A 163 -25.57 2.02 0.79
N GLU A 164 -25.99 0.84 1.28
CA GLU A 164 -27.42 0.50 1.34
C GLU A 164 -28.17 1.40 2.33
N SER A 165 -27.55 1.75 3.47
CA SER A 165 -28.14 2.70 4.42
C SER A 165 -28.39 4.07 3.77
N LEU A 166 -27.39 4.63 3.08
CA LEU A 166 -27.49 5.91 2.39
C LEU A 166 -28.49 5.86 1.22
N LYS A 167 -28.45 4.79 0.42
CA LYS A 167 -29.38 4.59 -0.70
C LYS A 167 -30.84 4.60 -0.25
N ASN A 168 -31.14 4.01 0.91
CA ASN A 168 -32.48 4.05 1.47
C ASN A 168 -32.90 5.48 1.83
N VAL A 169 -31.99 6.30 2.36
CA VAL A 169 -32.25 7.72 2.65
C VAL A 169 -32.46 8.50 1.34
N VAL A 170 -31.61 8.32 0.35
CA VAL A 170 -31.75 8.93 -0.99
C VAL A 170 -33.12 8.61 -1.60
N THR A 171 -33.49 7.33 -1.58
CA THR A 171 -34.79 6.87 -2.11
C THR A 171 -35.96 7.51 -1.38
N ASN A 172 -35.86 7.66 -0.06
CA ASN A 172 -36.89 8.32 0.75
C ASN A 172 -37.06 9.80 0.37
N VAL A 173 -35.94 10.53 0.22
CA VAL A 173 -35.96 11.95 -0.15
C VAL A 173 -36.59 12.14 -1.54
N TYR A 174 -36.18 11.35 -2.54
CA TYR A 174 -36.75 11.45 -3.88
C TYR A 174 -38.22 11.04 -3.95
N ALA A 175 -38.64 10.00 -3.22
CA ALA A 175 -40.05 9.63 -3.17
C ALA A 175 -40.93 10.77 -2.62
N GLY A 176 -40.43 11.52 -1.63
CA GLY A 176 -41.11 12.71 -1.11
C GLY A 176 -41.14 13.91 -2.07
N ILE A 177 -40.15 14.03 -2.97
CA ILE A 177 -40.10 15.09 -4.00
C ILE A 177 -41.02 14.74 -5.18
N ASP A 178 -40.94 13.52 -5.69
CA ASP A 178 -41.59 13.10 -6.93
C ASP A 178 -43.09 12.79 -6.74
N PHE A 179 -43.50 12.37 -5.53
CA PHE A 179 -44.86 11.91 -5.25
C PHE A 179 -45.46 12.54 -3.97
N PRO A 180 -45.55 13.88 -3.87
CA PRO A 180 -45.98 14.56 -2.64
C PRO A 180 -47.45 14.29 -2.27
N ASP A 181 -48.28 13.90 -3.24
CA ASP A 181 -49.71 13.62 -3.05
C ASP A 181 -50.03 12.12 -2.84
N GLU A 182 -49.02 11.24 -2.93
CA GLU A 182 -49.19 9.82 -2.67
C GLU A 182 -49.03 9.51 -1.17
N ASP A 183 -49.88 8.63 -0.64
CA ASP A 183 -49.83 8.19 0.75
C ASP A 183 -48.70 7.15 0.95
N LEU A 184 -47.47 7.61 0.76
CA LEU A 184 -46.25 6.84 0.90
C LEU A 184 -45.80 6.85 2.37
N THR A 185 -45.42 5.69 2.89
CA THR A 185 -44.78 5.59 4.20
C THR A 185 -43.31 6.03 4.08
N LEU A 186 -43.09 7.33 4.18
CA LEU A 186 -41.76 7.95 4.18
C LEU A 186 -41.20 8.05 5.59
N MET A 187 -39.87 8.03 5.69
CA MET A 187 -39.13 8.39 6.89
C MET A 187 -39.37 9.88 7.21
N GLY A 188 -39.57 10.18 8.48
CA GLY A 188 -39.62 11.57 8.96
C GLY A 188 -38.23 12.20 9.03
N ASP A 189 -38.18 13.53 9.08
CA ASP A 189 -36.92 14.31 9.09
C ASP A 189 -35.96 13.90 10.22
N ASP A 190 -36.49 13.63 11.42
CA ASP A 190 -35.68 13.16 12.55
C ASP A 190 -35.05 11.79 12.27
N GLU A 191 -35.79 10.88 11.62
CA GLU A 191 -35.27 9.56 11.26
C GLU A 191 -34.20 9.66 10.16
N VAL A 192 -34.41 10.52 9.16
CA VAL A 192 -33.41 10.81 8.12
C VAL A 192 -32.14 11.35 8.75
N LYS A 193 -32.28 12.34 9.63
CA LYS A 193 -31.17 12.96 10.34
C LYS A 193 -30.38 11.95 11.17
N ASP A 194 -31.06 11.13 11.99
CA ASP A 194 -30.40 10.13 12.84
C ASP A 194 -29.59 9.12 12.02
N ARG A 195 -30.12 8.70 10.85
CA ARG A 195 -29.37 7.81 9.94
C ARG A 195 -28.16 8.49 9.32
N LEU A 196 -28.28 9.75 8.89
CA LEU A 196 -27.16 10.51 8.34
C LEU A 196 -26.08 10.80 9.39
N GLU A 197 -26.45 11.11 10.62
CA GLU A 197 -25.48 11.28 11.73
C GLU A 197 -24.76 9.97 12.05
N THR A 198 -25.46 8.83 11.97
CA THR A 198 -24.85 7.49 12.11
C THR A 198 -23.85 7.23 10.98
N ILE A 199 -24.25 7.42 9.72
CA ILE A 199 -23.37 7.24 8.54
C ILE A 199 -22.13 8.13 8.66
N HIS A 200 -22.31 9.42 8.98
CA HIS A 200 -21.21 10.36 9.15
C HIS A 200 -20.23 9.91 10.24
N SER A 201 -20.74 9.48 11.41
CA SER A 201 -19.91 8.98 12.51
C SER A 201 -19.08 7.76 12.10
N GLU A 202 -19.67 6.84 11.33
CA GLU A 202 -18.95 5.67 10.83
C GLU A 202 -17.87 6.03 9.79
N LEU A 203 -18.14 7.00 8.90
CA LEU A 203 -17.15 7.51 7.95
C LEU A 203 -15.99 8.20 8.68
N GLU A 204 -16.26 9.04 9.69
CA GLU A 204 -15.22 9.68 10.50
C GLU A 204 -14.38 8.65 11.27
N SER A 205 -15.00 7.58 11.78
CA SER A 205 -14.28 6.47 12.43
C SER A 205 -13.30 5.78 11.46
N LEU A 206 -13.73 5.52 10.22
CA LEU A 206 -12.84 4.97 9.18
C LEU A 206 -11.66 5.90 8.88
N ARG A 207 -11.93 7.21 8.73
CA ARG A 207 -10.91 8.25 8.49
C ARG A 207 -9.91 8.36 9.64
N GLY A 208 -10.39 8.28 10.89
CA GLY A 208 -9.54 8.39 12.08
C GLY A 208 -8.45 7.31 12.17
N SER A 209 -8.68 6.14 11.58
CA SER A 209 -7.69 5.05 11.53
C SER A 209 -6.67 5.17 10.39
N TYR A 210 -6.95 5.97 9.37
CA TYR A 210 -6.17 6.01 8.12
C TYR A 210 -4.71 6.40 8.34
N GLY A 211 -4.43 7.41 9.17
CA GLY A 211 -3.07 7.89 9.41
C GLY A 211 -2.15 6.79 9.93
N ALA A 212 -2.63 6.01 10.90
CA ALA A 212 -1.89 4.90 11.50
C ALA A 212 -1.70 3.73 10.51
N VAL A 213 -2.76 3.38 9.78
CA VAL A 213 -2.73 2.29 8.81
C VAL A 213 -1.76 2.62 7.67
N ARG A 214 -1.81 3.85 7.16
CA ARG A 214 -0.91 4.36 6.12
C ARG A 214 0.54 4.36 6.58
N ALA A 215 0.81 4.79 7.82
CA ALA A 215 2.16 4.78 8.39
C ALA A 215 2.73 3.35 8.50
N ALA A 216 1.86 2.35 8.73
CA ALA A 216 2.23 0.94 8.75
C ALA A 216 2.28 0.28 7.36
N SER A 217 1.47 0.72 6.40
CA SER A 217 1.34 0.10 5.07
C SER A 217 2.29 0.70 4.02
N GLU A 218 2.15 2.00 3.77
CA GLU A 218 2.92 2.74 2.76
C GLU A 218 4.20 3.32 3.35
N GLY A 219 4.17 3.65 4.65
CA GLY A 219 5.26 4.30 5.37
C GLY A 219 5.21 5.82 5.35
N LEU A 220 6.04 6.40 6.20
CA LEU A 220 6.20 7.84 6.39
C LEU A 220 7.43 8.32 5.66
N ARG A 221 7.31 9.42 4.92
CA ARG A 221 8.48 10.08 4.35
C ARG A 221 9.32 10.68 5.49
N CYS A 222 10.51 10.13 5.69
CA CYS A 222 11.36 10.42 6.84
C CYS A 222 12.69 11.01 6.40
N VAL A 223 13.05 12.17 6.97
CA VAL A 223 14.32 12.86 6.73
C VAL A 223 15.19 12.77 7.98
N ILE A 224 16.45 12.36 7.82
CA ILE A 224 17.45 12.38 8.90
C ILE A 224 18.28 13.66 8.76
N ALA A 225 18.04 14.63 9.63
CA ALA A 225 18.72 15.92 9.63
C ALA A 225 19.83 15.98 10.70
N GLY A 226 20.80 16.88 10.53
CA GLY A 226 21.90 17.07 11.50
C GLY A 226 23.19 17.53 10.83
N LYS A 227 24.12 18.13 11.57
CA LYS A 227 25.40 18.58 11.01
C LYS A 227 26.31 17.39 10.64
N PRO A 228 27.36 17.57 9.82
CA PRO A 228 28.35 16.51 9.57
C PRO A 228 28.87 15.89 10.86
N ASN A 229 29.21 14.60 10.83
CA ASN A 229 29.76 13.86 11.97
C ASN A 229 28.88 13.73 13.24
N THR A 230 27.60 14.14 13.23
CA THR A 230 26.67 13.88 14.36
C THR A 230 26.26 12.42 14.51
N GLY A 231 26.57 11.59 13.51
CA GLY A 231 26.24 10.17 13.51
C GLY A 231 25.00 9.78 12.69
N LYS A 232 24.52 10.65 11.79
CA LYS A 232 23.44 10.35 10.83
C LYS A 232 23.65 9.05 10.06
N SER A 233 24.83 8.86 9.45
CA SER A 233 25.14 7.66 8.66
C SER A 233 25.19 6.41 9.54
N SER A 234 25.66 6.53 10.78
CA SER A 234 25.64 5.43 11.76
C SER A 234 24.21 5.06 12.14
N LEU A 235 23.33 6.05 12.36
CA LEU A 235 21.91 5.83 12.63
C LEU A 235 21.22 5.16 11.45
N LEU A 236 21.42 5.67 10.23
CA LEU A 236 20.84 5.09 9.02
C LEU A 236 21.28 3.63 8.84
N ASN A 237 22.59 3.36 8.91
CA ASN A 237 23.11 2.00 8.82
C ASN A 237 22.56 1.10 9.93
N ARG A 238 22.29 1.65 11.12
CA ARG A 238 21.70 0.89 12.21
C ARG A 238 20.23 0.58 11.94
N LEU A 239 19.43 1.54 11.49
CA LEU A 239 18.03 1.33 11.13
C LEU A 239 17.91 0.32 9.97
N VAL A 240 18.71 0.50 8.92
CA VAL A 240 18.77 -0.43 7.77
C VAL A 240 19.31 -1.81 8.16
N GLY A 241 20.30 -1.87 9.05
CA GLY A 241 20.97 -3.12 9.44
C GLY A 241 20.24 -3.93 10.51
N ARG A 242 19.41 -3.30 11.35
CA ARG A 242 18.63 -3.96 12.40
C ARG A 242 17.46 -4.74 11.80
N ASP A 243 16.81 -4.16 10.81
CA ASP A 243 15.62 -4.71 10.18
C ASP A 243 15.71 -4.52 8.68
N ARG A 244 16.74 -5.10 8.06
CA ARG A 244 16.92 -5.06 6.61
C ARG A 244 15.68 -5.63 5.94
N ALA A 245 14.75 -4.76 5.57
CA ALA A 245 13.68 -5.09 4.66
C ALA A 245 14.36 -5.60 3.40
N ILE A 246 13.97 -6.77 2.93
CA ILE A 246 14.45 -7.28 1.66
C ILE A 246 13.83 -6.38 0.59
N VAL A 247 14.44 -5.21 0.35
CA VAL A 247 14.16 -4.43 -0.84
C VAL A 247 14.58 -5.30 -2.01
N THR A 248 13.62 -5.65 -2.85
CA THR A 248 13.90 -6.40 -4.06
C THR A 248 14.68 -5.48 -5.00
N ASP A 249 15.90 -5.89 -5.37
CA ASP A 249 16.63 -5.32 -6.49
C ASP A 249 15.90 -5.68 -7.80
N ILE A 250 14.71 -5.11 -8.04
CA ILE A 250 14.11 -5.15 -9.38
C ILE A 250 14.77 -4.02 -10.17
N ALA A 251 15.78 -4.40 -10.94
CA ALA A 251 16.43 -3.51 -11.90
C ALA A 251 15.38 -2.93 -12.86
N GLY A 252 15.06 -1.64 -12.73
CA GLY A 252 14.09 -0.98 -13.61
C GLY A 252 13.68 0.45 -13.24
N THR A 253 13.76 0.88 -11.98
CA THR A 253 13.35 2.24 -11.58
C THR A 253 14.55 3.19 -11.45
N THR A 254 15.39 3.24 -12.49
CA THR A 254 16.42 4.28 -12.57
C THR A 254 15.79 5.60 -12.97
N ARG A 255 15.51 6.49 -12.00
CA ARG A 255 15.79 7.95 -12.05
C ARG A 255 15.30 8.78 -10.86
N ASP A 256 14.51 8.22 -9.97
CA ASP A 256 14.08 8.91 -8.75
C ASP A 256 14.94 8.49 -7.55
N THR A 257 15.10 9.40 -6.59
CA THR A 257 15.92 9.27 -5.38
C THR A 257 15.89 7.85 -4.80
N ILE A 258 17.05 7.25 -4.49
CA ILE A 258 17.10 5.94 -3.84
C ILE A 258 16.55 6.10 -2.41
N GLU A 259 15.26 5.82 -2.25
CA GLU A 259 14.57 5.73 -0.96
C GLU A 259 14.75 4.32 -0.38
N GLU A 260 15.19 4.23 0.86
CA GLU A 260 15.28 2.97 1.60
C GLU A 260 14.09 2.89 2.56
N THR A 261 13.30 1.83 2.48
CA THR A 261 12.16 1.61 3.38
C THR A 261 12.58 0.68 4.51
N VAL A 262 12.55 1.18 5.75
CA VAL A 262 12.92 0.42 6.95
C VAL A 262 11.74 0.35 7.92
N PRO A 263 11.46 -0.82 8.51
CA PRO A 263 10.50 -0.92 9.59
C PRO A 263 11.13 -0.43 10.90
N VAL A 264 10.38 0.39 11.63
CA VAL A 264 10.74 0.90 12.95
C VAL A 264 9.57 0.63 13.87
N GLY A 265 9.63 -0.52 14.55
CA GLY A 265 8.47 -1.06 15.24
C GLY A 265 7.37 -1.44 14.24
N LYS A 266 6.16 -0.92 14.43
CA LYS A 266 5.01 -1.10 13.52
C LYS A 266 4.92 -0.08 12.38
N VAL A 267 5.77 0.93 12.38
CA VAL A 267 5.75 2.02 11.41
C VAL A 267 6.83 1.77 10.37
N LEU A 268 6.53 2.02 9.09
CA LEU A 268 7.54 2.02 8.04
C LEU A 268 8.06 3.44 7.85
N LEU A 269 9.38 3.59 7.77
CA LEU A 269 10.02 4.84 7.40
C LEU A 269 10.60 4.71 6.00
N ARG A 270 10.16 5.56 5.07
CA ARG A 270 10.79 5.77 3.77
C ARG A 270 11.86 6.84 3.96
N LEU A 271 13.10 6.42 4.09
CA LEU A 271 14.24 7.31 4.32
C LEU A 271 14.63 7.99 3.01
N CYS A 272 14.47 9.32 2.94
CA CYS A 272 14.90 10.12 1.79
C CYS A 272 16.40 10.46 1.86
N ASP A 273 17.02 10.54 0.67
CA ASP A 273 18.44 10.81 0.40
C ASP A 273 19.48 9.86 1.01
N THR A 274 19.75 8.78 0.28
CA THR A 274 20.95 7.95 0.42
C THR A 274 22.07 8.33 -0.56
N ALA A 275 21.94 9.41 -1.34
CA ALA A 275 22.91 9.77 -2.39
C ALA A 275 24.25 10.30 -1.84
N GLY A 276 24.40 10.43 -0.52
CA GLY A 276 25.67 10.70 0.16
C GLY A 276 26.32 9.49 0.87
N ILE A 277 25.75 8.28 0.79
CA ILE A 277 26.15 7.16 1.67
C ILE A 277 26.74 5.95 0.92
N ARG A 278 26.69 5.93 -0.42
CA ARG A 278 27.50 4.99 -1.22
C ARG A 278 28.74 5.72 -1.76
N GLU A 279 29.84 5.54 -1.04
CA GLU A 279 31.24 5.86 -1.38
C GLU A 279 31.54 7.29 -1.84
N THR A 280 32.07 8.12 -0.94
CA THR A 280 33.35 8.84 -1.17
C THR A 280 33.81 9.53 0.11
N GLU A 281 35.02 9.19 0.56
CA GLU A 281 35.85 10.11 1.33
C GLU A 281 36.14 11.34 0.44
N ASP A 282 36.16 12.52 1.06
CA ASP A 282 36.56 13.82 0.53
C ASP A 282 35.53 14.69 -0.25
N LYS A 283 35.20 15.82 0.41
CA LYS A 283 34.86 17.16 -0.13
C LYS A 283 33.43 17.52 -0.54
N VAL A 284 32.40 16.69 -0.30
CA VAL A 284 31.01 16.98 -0.72
C VAL A 284 30.04 17.30 0.44
N GLU A 285 30.49 17.44 1.69
CA GLU A 285 29.57 17.58 2.84
C GLU A 285 28.82 18.93 2.93
N LYS A 286 29.35 20.04 2.37
CA LYS A 286 28.66 21.34 2.39
C LYS A 286 27.43 21.40 1.47
N ILE A 287 27.40 20.59 0.41
CA ILE A 287 26.27 20.49 -0.52
C ILE A 287 25.11 19.69 0.12
N GLY A 288 25.41 18.80 1.08
CA GLY A 288 24.44 17.94 1.75
C GLY A 288 23.51 18.66 2.73
N VAL A 289 23.90 19.84 3.25
CA VAL A 289 23.04 20.63 4.14
C VAL A 289 21.89 21.23 3.34
N ASP A 290 22.17 22.04 2.31
CA ASP A 290 21.11 22.67 1.50
C ASP A 290 20.22 21.65 0.76
N ARG A 291 20.77 20.50 0.32
CA ARG A 291 19.96 19.41 -0.26
C ARG A 291 19.02 18.71 0.73
N ALA A 292 19.51 18.37 1.93
CA ALA A 292 18.64 17.78 2.96
C ALA A 292 17.51 18.74 3.40
N LEU A 293 17.70 20.05 3.16
CA LEU A 293 16.77 21.11 3.54
C LEU A 293 15.73 21.38 2.43
N ASP A 294 16.08 21.20 1.15
CA ASP A 294 15.11 21.10 0.06
C ASP A 294 14.17 19.88 0.24
N GLU A 295 14.67 18.80 0.87
CA GLU A 295 13.90 17.58 1.13
C GLU A 295 12.97 17.65 2.34
N LEU A 296 13.17 18.60 3.25
CA LEU A 296 12.22 18.87 4.32
C LEU A 296 10.82 19.21 3.75
N SER A 297 10.76 19.75 2.53
CA SER A 297 9.51 19.97 1.81
C SER A 297 8.83 18.63 1.52
N GLY A 298 7.74 18.37 2.25
CA GLY A 298 6.97 17.13 2.17
C GLY A 298 7.49 15.99 3.04
N ALA A 299 8.42 16.26 3.96
CA ALA A 299 8.75 15.32 5.03
C ALA A 299 7.57 15.20 6.00
N GLU A 300 7.29 13.99 6.45
CA GLU A 300 6.24 13.72 7.45
C GLU A 300 6.85 13.56 8.84
N LEU A 301 8.05 12.98 8.88
CA LEU A 301 8.86 12.81 10.07
C LEU A 301 10.27 13.33 9.83
N VAL A 302 10.80 14.10 10.78
CA VAL A 302 12.20 14.48 10.81
C VAL A 302 12.87 13.89 12.05
N LEU A 303 13.94 13.14 11.83
CA LEU A 303 14.85 12.66 12.87
C LEU A 303 16.07 13.59 12.89
N ALA A 304 16.07 14.58 13.79
CA ALA A 304 17.14 15.57 13.88
C ALA A 304 18.23 15.10 14.86
N VAL A 305 19.41 14.78 14.36
CA VAL A 305 20.52 14.19 15.12
C VAL A 305 21.51 15.25 15.59
N PHE A 306 21.66 15.37 16.91
CA PHE A 306 22.58 16.27 17.60
C PHE A 306 23.64 15.47 18.36
N ASP A 307 24.87 15.96 18.38
CA ASP A 307 25.99 15.30 19.07
C ASP A 307 26.10 15.83 20.51
N ALA A 308 25.82 14.97 21.50
CA ALA A 308 25.88 15.34 22.91
C ALA A 308 27.32 15.51 23.44
N SER A 309 28.34 15.07 22.71
CA SER A 309 29.74 15.11 23.15
C SER A 309 30.43 16.46 22.91
N VAL A 310 29.72 17.40 22.27
CA VAL A 310 30.20 18.75 21.95
C VAL A 310 29.10 19.77 22.19
N ASP A 311 29.48 21.03 22.40
CA ASP A 311 28.52 22.13 22.55
C ASP A 311 27.77 22.39 21.22
N ILE A 312 26.53 22.84 21.35
CA ILE A 312 25.70 23.29 20.23
C ILE A 312 26.34 24.53 19.59
N ASP A 313 26.69 24.43 18.31
CA ASP A 313 27.36 25.46 17.53
C ASP A 313 26.41 26.19 16.56
N ASP A 314 26.97 27.09 15.75
CA ASP A 314 26.20 27.87 14.76
C ASP A 314 25.59 26.99 13.65
N ASP A 315 26.21 25.85 13.31
CA ASP A 315 25.68 24.93 12.30
C ASP A 315 24.45 24.18 12.86
N ASP A 316 24.51 23.76 14.13
CA ASP A 316 23.34 23.18 14.82
C ASP A 316 22.20 24.20 14.91
N ARG A 317 22.50 25.47 15.25
CA ARG A 317 21.51 26.54 15.29
C ARG A 317 20.87 26.81 13.94
N ALA A 318 21.64 26.81 12.86
CA ALA A 318 21.11 26.97 11.51
C ALA A 318 20.14 25.83 11.13
N ILE A 319 20.41 24.59 11.55
CA ILE A 319 19.50 23.46 11.37
C ILE A 319 18.22 23.68 12.18
N LEU A 320 18.34 24.06 13.45
CA LEU A 320 17.20 24.34 14.33
C LEU A 320 16.29 25.44 13.74
N GLU A 321 16.86 26.54 13.26
CA GLU A 321 16.11 27.63 12.62
C GLU A 321 15.33 27.15 11.39
N ARG A 322 15.93 26.31 10.55
CA ARG A 322 15.24 25.78 9.38
C ARG A 322 14.16 24.78 9.76
N LEU A 323 14.39 23.95 10.78
CA LEU A 323 13.36 23.05 11.30
C LEU A 323 12.16 23.83 11.86
N SER A 324 12.37 24.98 12.51
CA SER A 324 11.27 25.84 12.98
C SER A 324 10.30 26.27 11.87
N GLY A 325 10.76 26.35 10.62
CA GLY A 325 9.94 26.74 9.46
C GLY A 325 9.13 25.60 8.82
N THR A 326 9.11 24.40 9.41
CA THR A 326 8.46 23.22 8.81
C THR A 326 7.29 22.71 9.64
N ASP A 327 6.17 22.40 8.96
CA ASP A 327 4.97 21.79 9.55
C ASP A 327 5.02 20.27 9.39
N CYS A 328 5.91 19.63 10.15
CA CYS A 328 6.01 18.16 10.21
C CYS A 328 6.38 17.70 11.63
N VAL A 329 6.19 16.40 11.90
CA VAL A 329 6.56 15.81 13.19
C VAL A 329 8.07 15.74 13.29
N LYS A 330 8.63 16.20 14.41
CA LYS A 330 10.10 16.24 14.62
C LYS A 330 10.46 15.54 15.92
N ILE A 331 11.45 14.65 15.85
CA ILE A 331 12.06 14.02 17.02
C ILE A 331 13.53 14.44 17.08
N ALA A 332 13.93 15.00 18.22
CA ALA A 332 15.32 15.30 18.50
C ALA A 332 16.04 14.02 18.97
N LEU A 333 17.13 13.66 18.30
CA LEU A 333 17.97 12.52 18.64
C LEU A 333 19.27 13.04 19.25
N ILE A 334 19.39 12.91 20.57
CA ILE A 334 20.58 13.30 21.33
C ILE A 334 21.56 12.12 21.27
N ASN A 335 22.48 12.17 20.31
CA ASN A 335 23.35 11.07 19.91
C ASN A 335 24.72 11.11 20.60
N LYS A 336 25.47 10.00 20.51
CA LYS A 336 26.78 9.79 21.14
C LYS A 336 26.76 9.85 22.66
N THR A 337 25.68 9.35 23.27
CA THR A 337 25.56 9.22 24.73
C THR A 337 26.62 8.30 25.35
N ASP A 338 27.31 7.49 24.53
CA ASP A 338 28.48 6.70 24.93
C ASP A 338 29.77 7.52 25.10
N ALA A 339 29.83 8.71 24.51
CA ALA A 339 31.01 9.59 24.51
C ALA A 339 30.82 10.87 25.33
N ALA A 340 29.58 11.25 25.62
CA ALA A 340 29.22 12.41 26.43
C ALA A 340 28.99 12.04 27.91
N ASP A 341 29.22 12.98 28.83
CA ASP A 341 28.81 12.83 30.22
C ASP A 341 27.34 13.23 30.44
N ALA A 342 26.83 13.00 31.64
CA ALA A 342 25.41 13.23 31.96
C ALA A 342 25.02 14.72 31.85
N ASP A 343 25.95 15.62 32.16
CA ASP A 343 25.73 17.06 32.12
C ASP A 343 25.68 17.54 30.65
N GLY A 344 26.62 17.12 29.80
CA GLY A 344 26.62 17.45 28.37
C GLY A 344 25.38 16.91 27.63
N ILE A 345 24.92 15.69 27.97
CA ILE A 345 23.66 15.15 27.43
C ILE A 345 22.47 16.03 27.84
N GLY A 346 22.41 16.44 29.11
CA GLY A 346 21.33 17.27 29.64
C GLY A 346 21.31 18.68 29.04
N GLU A 347 22.48 19.29 28.85
CA GLU A 347 22.63 20.62 28.24
C GLU A 347 22.24 20.61 26.77
N CYS A 348 22.72 19.62 26.00
CA CYS A 348 22.34 19.44 24.60
C CYS A 348 20.82 19.26 24.44
N GLU A 349 20.21 18.37 25.24
CA GLU A 349 18.77 18.13 25.21
C GLU A 349 17.98 19.40 25.56
N SER A 350 18.38 20.11 26.61
CA SER A 350 17.70 21.34 27.04
C SER A 350 17.80 22.45 25.99
N CYS A 351 18.97 22.60 25.34
CA CYS A 351 19.18 23.59 24.29
C CYS A 351 18.30 23.28 23.06
N VAL A 352 18.29 22.03 22.61
CA VAL A 352 17.49 21.61 21.44
C VAL A 352 15.99 21.75 21.71
N MET A 353 15.52 21.32 22.88
CA MET A 353 14.08 21.40 23.23
C MET A 353 13.60 22.84 23.44
N SER A 354 14.48 23.78 23.80
CA SER A 354 14.15 25.20 23.97
C SER A 354 14.38 26.07 22.72
N SER A 355 14.83 25.48 21.61
CA SER A 355 15.16 26.19 20.36
C SER A 355 13.97 26.82 19.61
N GLY A 356 12.73 26.44 19.95
CA GLY A 356 11.54 26.85 19.21
C GLY A 356 11.29 26.06 17.93
N ALA A 357 12.09 25.02 17.63
CA ALA A 357 11.94 24.18 16.44
C ALA A 357 10.71 23.25 16.46
N GLY A 358 9.98 23.18 17.57
CA GLY A 358 8.73 22.42 17.68
C GLY A 358 8.95 20.90 17.68
N PHE A 359 9.89 20.41 18.47
CA PHE A 359 10.09 18.97 18.65
C PHE A 359 9.00 18.37 19.55
N GLU A 360 8.45 17.23 19.13
CA GLU A 360 7.48 16.47 19.93
C GLU A 360 8.15 15.85 21.16
N CYS A 361 9.37 15.34 20.98
CA CYS A 361 10.17 14.77 22.05
C CYS A 361 11.66 14.74 21.70
N ALA A 362 12.47 14.51 22.74
CA ALA A 362 13.88 14.16 22.63
C ALA A 362 14.09 12.68 23.00
N VAL A 363 14.96 11.99 22.25
CA VAL A 363 15.37 10.61 22.50
C VAL A 363 16.90 10.56 22.57
N ARG A 364 17.42 10.08 23.69
CA ARG A 364 18.85 9.84 23.91
C ARG A 364 19.25 8.53 23.27
N ILE A 365 20.24 8.56 22.38
CA ILE A 365 20.70 7.39 21.63
C ILE A 365 22.23 7.30 21.57
N SER A 366 22.72 6.09 21.38
CA SER A 366 24.04 5.87 20.78
C SER A 366 23.84 5.09 19.50
N ALA A 367 23.96 5.76 18.35
CA ALA A 367 23.88 5.10 17.04
C ALA A 367 24.97 4.01 16.86
N LYS A 368 26.08 4.12 17.60
CA LYS A 368 27.20 3.18 17.57
C LYS A 368 26.88 1.88 18.31
N SER A 369 26.39 1.93 19.55
CA SER A 369 26.02 0.73 20.32
C SER A 369 24.63 0.19 19.93
N GLY A 370 23.72 1.09 19.54
CA GLY A 370 22.30 0.85 19.34
C GLY A 370 21.43 1.15 20.56
N ASP A 371 22.01 1.70 21.63
CA ASP A 371 21.25 2.07 22.83
C ASP A 371 20.27 3.20 22.51
N GLY A 372 19.04 3.07 23.02
CA GLY A 372 17.97 4.05 22.81
C GLY A 372 17.19 3.91 21.51
N ILE A 373 17.59 3.01 20.58
CA ILE A 373 16.82 2.79 19.33
C ILE A 373 15.44 2.17 19.62
N ASP A 374 15.31 1.29 20.62
CA ASP A 374 13.98 0.77 21.02
C ASP A 374 13.06 1.86 21.57
N THR A 375 13.64 2.82 22.31
CA THR A 375 12.92 4.01 22.78
C THR A 375 12.47 4.87 21.60
N LEU A 376 13.33 5.07 20.60
CA LEU A 376 12.96 5.76 19.36
C LEU A 376 11.79 5.07 18.67
N SER A 377 11.84 3.75 18.51
CA SER A 377 10.75 2.97 17.91
C SER A 377 9.44 3.15 18.68
N ALA A 378 9.47 3.05 20.01
CA ALA A 378 8.28 3.25 20.84
C ALA A 378 7.69 4.65 20.72
N ARG A 379 8.53 5.69 20.59
CA ARG A 379 8.06 7.08 20.39
C ARG A 379 7.45 7.31 19.02
N ILE A 380 8.05 6.76 17.97
CA ILE A 380 7.49 6.83 16.62
C ILE A 380 6.15 6.09 16.58
N GLU A 381 6.06 4.92 17.19
CA GLU A 381 4.78 4.21 17.33
C GLU A 381 3.76 5.06 18.08
N GLU A 382 4.10 5.67 19.21
CA GLU A 382 3.17 6.51 19.98
C GLU A 382 2.60 7.67 19.14
N LEU A 383 3.45 8.37 18.39
CA LEU A 383 3.07 9.51 17.55
C LEU A 383 2.16 9.13 16.38
N TYR A 384 2.31 7.92 15.85
CA TYR A 384 1.57 7.45 14.66
C TYR A 384 0.56 6.34 14.96
N SER A 385 0.42 5.93 16.23
CA SER A 385 -0.55 4.92 16.64
C SER A 385 -1.93 5.55 16.84
N GLY A 386 -2.87 5.22 15.95
CA GLY A 386 -4.29 5.53 16.11
C GLY A 386 -4.98 4.63 17.15
N GLY A 387 -4.26 4.20 18.19
CA GLY A 387 -4.67 3.14 19.12
C GLY A 387 -4.38 1.72 18.62
N LYS A 388 -4.81 0.71 19.39
CA LYS A 388 -4.72 -0.70 18.98
C LYS A 388 -5.83 -1.01 17.98
N ILE A 389 -5.48 -1.10 16.70
CA ILE A 389 -6.39 -1.58 15.65
C ILE A 389 -6.44 -3.11 15.70
N ASP A 390 -7.64 -3.67 15.88
CA ASP A 390 -7.87 -5.09 15.69
C ASP A 390 -8.17 -5.38 14.21
N TYR A 391 -7.14 -5.70 13.44
CA TYR A 391 -7.28 -6.00 12.01
C TYR A 391 -8.13 -7.24 11.73
N ASP A 392 -8.44 -8.09 12.71
CA ASP A 392 -9.28 -9.24 12.45
C ASP A 392 -10.73 -8.82 12.13
N THR A 393 -11.17 -7.73 12.75
CA THR A 393 -12.56 -7.23 12.68
C THR A 393 -12.67 -5.85 12.04
N ALA A 394 -11.63 -5.01 12.13
CA ALA A 394 -11.68 -3.64 11.67
C ALA A 394 -11.75 -3.52 10.14
N ALA A 395 -12.60 -2.62 9.66
CA ALA A 395 -12.51 -2.03 8.33
C ALA A 395 -11.49 -0.88 8.40
N VAL A 396 -10.51 -0.90 7.50
CA VAL A 396 -9.41 0.07 7.49
C VAL A 396 -9.25 0.68 6.10
N LEU A 397 -8.82 1.94 6.04
CA LEU A 397 -8.44 2.60 4.79
C LEU A 397 -6.92 2.47 4.63
N VAL A 398 -6.46 2.04 3.47
CA VAL A 398 -5.04 1.69 3.24
C VAL A 398 -4.30 2.64 2.33
N ASN A 399 -5.01 3.40 1.48
CA ASN A 399 -4.41 4.30 0.50
C ASN A 399 -5.15 5.63 0.38
N ALA A 400 -4.50 6.60 -0.27
CA ALA A 400 -5.02 7.96 -0.42
C ALA A 400 -6.32 8.03 -1.21
N ARG A 401 -6.52 7.15 -2.20
CA ARG A 401 -7.76 7.06 -2.99
C ARG A 401 -8.95 6.73 -2.10
N GLN A 402 -8.84 5.65 -1.31
CA GLN A 402 -9.88 5.23 -0.38
C GLN A 402 -10.19 6.33 0.64
N ASN A 403 -9.16 6.96 1.21
CA ASN A 403 -9.35 8.07 2.14
C ASN A 403 -10.00 9.30 1.49
N ALA A 404 -9.68 9.61 0.24
CA ALA A 404 -10.29 10.71 -0.49
C ALA A 404 -11.79 10.46 -0.73
N SER A 405 -12.18 9.26 -1.19
CA SER A 405 -13.59 8.91 -1.39
C SER A 405 -14.38 8.96 -0.07
N VAL A 406 -13.84 8.42 1.02
CA VAL A 406 -14.50 8.48 2.34
C VAL A 406 -14.58 9.91 2.87
N THR A 407 -13.53 10.72 2.67
CA THR A 407 -13.49 12.13 3.09
C THR A 407 -14.59 12.92 2.37
N LYS A 408 -14.65 12.84 1.04
CA LYS A 408 -15.67 13.54 0.27
C LYS A 408 -17.07 13.06 0.61
N ALA A 409 -17.29 11.76 0.75
CA ALA A 409 -18.58 11.23 1.19
C ALA A 409 -18.99 11.81 2.55
N SER A 410 -18.06 11.87 3.51
CA SER A 410 -18.32 12.47 4.83
C SER A 410 -18.68 13.96 4.73
N GLU A 411 -17.93 14.72 3.94
CA GLU A 411 -18.20 16.15 3.69
C GLU A 411 -19.58 16.39 3.06
N CYS A 412 -19.98 15.56 2.10
CA CYS A 412 -21.30 15.63 1.48
C CYS A 412 -22.42 15.35 2.51
N ILE A 413 -22.25 14.32 3.34
CA ILE A 413 -23.20 14.00 4.42
C ILE A 413 -23.27 15.14 5.45
N ALA A 414 -22.13 15.75 5.80
CA ALA A 414 -22.09 16.89 6.71
C ALA A 414 -22.88 18.09 6.16
N ARG A 415 -22.70 18.42 4.87
CA ARG A 415 -23.48 19.47 4.20
C ARG A 415 -24.97 19.14 4.14
N ALA A 416 -25.35 17.88 3.87
CA ALA A 416 -26.74 17.45 3.91
C ALA A 416 -27.37 17.64 5.31
N LEU A 417 -26.65 17.29 6.38
CA LEU A 417 -27.07 17.49 7.76
C LEU A 417 -27.25 18.97 8.12
N GLU A 418 -26.35 19.84 7.66
CA GLU A 418 -26.48 21.29 7.84
C GLU A 418 -27.73 21.84 7.13
N ARG A 419 -27.99 21.40 5.89
CA ARG A 419 -29.16 21.81 5.11
C ARG A 419 -30.48 21.36 5.74
N LEU A 420 -30.54 20.13 6.26
CA LEU A 420 -31.68 19.62 7.02
C LEU A 420 -31.98 20.48 8.25
N ARG A 421 -30.95 20.86 9.01
CA ARG A 421 -31.10 21.74 10.19
C ARG A 421 -31.56 23.16 9.82
N GLY A 422 -31.15 23.64 8.64
CA GLY A 422 -31.52 24.95 8.12
C GLY A 422 -32.91 25.02 7.46
N GLY A 423 -33.63 23.89 7.34
CA GLY A 423 -34.93 23.84 6.63
C GLY A 423 -34.82 24.12 5.13
N SER A 424 -33.71 23.69 4.50
CA SER A 424 -33.49 23.86 3.06
C SER A 424 -34.43 22.98 2.22
N GLU A 425 -34.58 23.31 0.93
CA GLU A 425 -35.39 22.53 -0.02
C GLU A 425 -34.80 21.11 -0.23
N SER A 426 -35.70 20.11 -0.30
CA SER A 426 -35.36 18.69 -0.41
C SER A 426 -34.46 18.35 -1.61
N ASP A 427 -34.56 19.08 -2.73
CA ASP A 427 -33.72 18.90 -3.91
C ASP A 427 -32.23 19.11 -3.61
N THR A 428 -31.92 20.12 -2.79
CA THR A 428 -30.52 20.42 -2.42
C THR A 428 -29.93 19.37 -1.48
N ILE A 429 -30.77 18.73 -0.68
CA ILE A 429 -30.37 17.60 0.17
C ILE A 429 -30.15 16.37 -0.69
N GLY A 430 -31.07 16.07 -1.62
CA GLY A 430 -30.96 14.95 -2.56
C GLY A 430 -29.64 14.95 -3.33
N PHE A 431 -29.24 16.11 -3.87
CA PHE A 431 -27.97 16.25 -4.60
C PHE A 431 -26.74 15.87 -3.77
N GLU A 432 -26.64 16.36 -2.53
CA GLU A 432 -25.49 16.05 -1.65
C GLU A 432 -25.45 14.55 -1.30
N LEU A 433 -26.63 13.93 -1.10
CA LEU A 433 -26.72 12.50 -0.80
C LEU A 433 -26.39 11.62 -2.02
N GLU A 434 -26.74 12.04 -3.24
CA GLU A 434 -26.32 11.37 -4.47
C GLU A 434 -24.81 11.43 -4.67
N GLU A 435 -24.19 12.58 -4.40
CA GLU A 435 -22.73 12.75 -4.48
C GLU A 435 -22.03 11.83 -3.47
N ALA A 436 -22.51 11.79 -2.21
CA ALA A 436 -22.01 10.86 -1.20
C ALA A 436 -22.14 9.39 -1.63
N LEU A 437 -23.27 9.02 -2.26
CA LEU A 437 -23.51 7.67 -2.74
C LEU A 437 -22.57 7.29 -3.91
N CYS A 438 -22.25 8.26 -4.77
CA CYS A 438 -21.27 8.07 -5.84
C CYS A 438 -19.88 7.79 -5.29
N GLU A 439 -19.40 8.61 -4.34
CA GLU A 439 -18.09 8.47 -3.71
C GLU A 439 -17.96 7.13 -2.95
N LEU A 440 -19.02 6.68 -2.26
CA LEU A 440 -19.05 5.32 -1.68
C LEU A 440 -19.03 4.23 -2.75
N GLY A 441 -19.67 4.45 -3.89
CA GLY A 441 -19.63 3.54 -5.04
C GLY A 441 -18.23 3.42 -5.66
N GLU A 442 -17.45 4.50 -5.66
CA GLU A 442 -16.05 4.50 -6.12
C GLU A 442 -15.13 3.72 -5.17
N LEU A 443 -15.41 3.74 -3.86
CA LEU A 443 -14.58 3.07 -2.85
C LEU A 443 -14.41 1.56 -3.12
N ASP A 444 -15.52 0.84 -3.42
CA ASP A 444 -15.52 -0.62 -3.64
C ASP A 444 -15.46 -1.05 -5.12
N GLY A 445 -15.43 -0.11 -6.07
CA GLY A 445 -15.32 -0.44 -7.49
C GLY A 445 -16.64 -0.47 -8.27
N ARG A 446 -17.78 -0.09 -7.65
CA ARG A 446 -19.12 -0.14 -8.28
C ARG A 446 -19.29 0.91 -9.40
N ARG A 447 -18.55 2.02 -9.32
CA ARG A 447 -18.57 3.13 -10.30
C ARG A 447 -17.17 3.69 -10.57
N VAL A 448 -16.20 2.84 -10.89
CA VAL A 448 -14.82 3.28 -11.13
C VAL A 448 -14.55 3.43 -12.62
N SER A 449 -13.85 4.50 -13.00
CA SER A 449 -13.45 4.75 -14.38
C SER A 449 -12.37 3.76 -14.84
N GLU A 450 -12.31 3.50 -16.15
CA GLU A 450 -11.29 2.64 -16.75
C GLU A 450 -9.86 3.15 -16.49
N GLU A 451 -9.66 4.47 -16.45
CA GLU A 451 -8.36 5.10 -16.15
C GLU A 451 -7.87 4.82 -14.71
N ILE A 452 -8.78 4.83 -13.73
CA ILE A 452 -8.42 4.53 -12.33
C ILE A 452 -8.07 3.03 -12.19
N VAL A 453 -8.85 2.18 -12.86
CA VAL A 453 -8.56 0.74 -12.94
C VAL A 453 -7.17 0.53 -13.53
N ASP A 454 -6.86 1.13 -14.68
CA ASP A 454 -5.55 0.99 -15.33
C ASP A 454 -4.41 1.53 -14.46
N GLY A 455 -4.60 2.67 -13.78
CA GLY A 455 -3.61 3.24 -12.85
C GLY A 455 -3.25 2.31 -11.69
N ILE A 456 -4.24 1.60 -11.12
CA ILE A 456 -4.01 0.62 -10.04
C ILE A 456 -3.18 -0.56 -10.57
N PHE A 457 -3.58 -1.13 -11.71
CA PHE A 457 -2.93 -2.33 -12.25
C PHE A 457 -1.56 -2.09 -12.87
N HIS A 458 -1.25 -0.85 -13.27
CA HIS A 458 0.07 -0.49 -13.78
C HIS A 458 1.20 -0.69 -12.75
N HIS A 459 0.89 -0.61 -11.46
CA HIS A 459 1.85 -0.81 -10.37
C HIS A 459 2.06 -2.29 -10.02
N PHE A 460 1.27 -3.21 -10.59
CA PHE A 460 1.42 -4.64 -10.34
C PHE A 460 2.49 -5.25 -11.26
N CYS A 461 3.16 -6.29 -10.77
CA CYS A 461 4.09 -7.07 -11.57
C CYS A 461 3.37 -7.77 -12.75
N VAL A 462 4.09 -7.93 -13.86
CA VAL A 462 3.67 -8.82 -14.96
C VAL A 462 3.60 -10.26 -14.43
N GLY A 463 2.52 -10.98 -14.71
CA GLY A 463 2.30 -12.35 -14.21
C GLY A 463 1.35 -12.45 -13.02
N LYS A 464 0.77 -11.32 -12.58
CA LYS A 464 -0.34 -11.27 -11.62
C LYS A 464 -1.54 -10.53 -12.14
#